data_AF-A0A388PHA7-F1
#
_entry.id   AF-A0A388PHA7-F1
#
_cell.length_a   1.000
_cell.length_b   1.000
_cell.length_c   1.000
_cell.angle_alpha   90.00
_cell.angle_beta   90.00
_cell.angle_gamma   90.00
#
_symmetry.space_group_name_H-M   'P 1'
#
loop_
_entity.id
_entity.type
_entity.pdbx_description
1 polymer ?
#
loop_
_entity_poly.entity_id
_entity_poly.type
_entity_poly.pdbx_seq_one_letter_code
_entity_poly.pdbx_strand_id
1 'polypeptide(L)'
;MRVCRTLSCALRGSYALMSELEKSLNCARGETSPDGNFTLEFVECIADCGCGPVVHVDRSMHENVKPEDAAAFTQQLKATLTDPTYGQKTPVLGTPEWNG
;
A
#
# COMPACT_ATOMS: atom_id res chain seq x y z
N MET A 1 4.70 2.83 -4.43
CA MET A 1 3.90 1.88 -3.62
C MET A 1 4.51 0.49 -3.74
N ARG A 2 5.07 -0.01 -2.63
CA ARG A 2 5.82 -1.27 -2.58
C ARG A 2 5.03 -2.29 -1.79
N VAL A 3 4.58 -3.37 -2.42
CA VAL A 3 3.77 -4.43 -1.80
C VAL A 3 4.70 -5.60 -1.42
N CYS A 4 4.67 -6.03 -0.16
CA CYS A 4 5.42 -7.20 0.28
C CYS A 4 4.84 -8.49 -0.33
N ARG A 5 5.69 -9.34 -0.91
CA ARG A 5 5.26 -10.62 -1.55
C ARG A 5 5.82 -11.90 -0.90
N THR A 6 6.53 -11.80 0.22
CA THR A 6 7.08 -12.97 0.91
C THR A 6 6.01 -13.74 1.69
N LEU A 7 6.36 -14.93 2.20
CA LEU A 7 5.45 -15.96 2.70
C LEU A 7 4.23 -15.44 3.46
N SER A 8 4.42 -14.67 4.55
CA SER A 8 3.29 -14.21 5.37
C SER A 8 2.33 -13.30 4.59
N CYS A 9 2.85 -12.36 3.79
CA CYS A 9 2.02 -11.50 2.96
C CYS A 9 1.39 -12.26 1.79
N ALA A 10 2.09 -13.25 1.22
CA ALA A 10 1.58 -14.12 0.17
C ALA A 10 0.36 -14.92 0.67
N LEU A 11 0.49 -15.58 1.82
CA LEU A 11 -0.58 -16.35 2.46
C LEU A 11 -1.80 -15.49 2.82
N ARG A 12 -1.59 -14.19 3.07
CA ARG A 12 -2.63 -13.23 3.41
C ARG A 12 -3.18 -12.46 2.21
N GLY A 13 -2.79 -12.81 0.99
CA GLY A 13 -3.42 -12.31 -0.24
C GLY A 13 -2.72 -11.14 -0.94
N SER A 14 -1.45 -10.86 -0.67
CA SER A 14 -0.69 -9.76 -1.32
C SER A 14 -0.69 -9.80 -2.86
N TYR A 15 -0.75 -10.98 -3.48
CA TYR A 15 -0.84 -11.10 -4.94
C TYR A 15 -2.19 -10.64 -5.48
N ALA A 16 -3.29 -10.98 -4.79
CA ALA A 16 -4.62 -10.48 -5.12
C ALA A 16 -4.70 -8.97 -4.88
N LEU A 17 -4.10 -8.49 -3.78
CA LEU A 17 -4.00 -7.06 -3.50
C LEU A 17 -3.29 -6.31 -4.64
N MET A 18 -2.15 -6.81 -5.12
CA MET A 18 -1.45 -6.18 -6.27
C MET A 18 -2.37 -6.07 -7.49
N SER A 19 -3.09 -7.15 -7.85
CA SER A 19 -4.04 -7.13 -8.97
C SER A 19 -5.15 -6.08 -8.78
N GLU A 20 -5.68 -5.92 -7.57
CA GLU A 20 -6.71 -4.90 -7.31
C GLU A 20 -6.13 -3.47 -7.29
N LEU A 21 -4.87 -3.30 -6.87
CA LEU A 21 -4.17 -2.03 -6.96
C LEU A 21 -3.88 -1.63 -8.41
N GLU A 22 -3.46 -2.58 -9.26
CA GLU A 22 -3.25 -2.35 -10.69
C GLU A 22 -4.52 -1.84 -11.37
N LYS A 23 -5.67 -2.47 -11.05
CA LYS A 23 -6.99 -2.02 -11.52
C LYS A 23 -7.36 -0.63 -10.99
N SER A 24 -7.19 -0.41 -9.68
CA SER A 24 -7.60 0.84 -9.02
C SER A 24 -6.79 2.06 -9.48
N LEU A 25 -5.51 1.84 -9.85
CA LEU A 25 -4.61 2.89 -10.31
C LEU A 25 -4.51 2.97 -11.85
N ASN A 26 -5.16 2.04 -12.57
CA ASN A 26 -5.03 1.88 -14.02
C ASN A 26 -3.56 1.86 -14.46
N CYS A 27 -2.76 1.03 -13.78
CA CYS A 27 -1.31 0.99 -13.88
C CYS A 27 -0.82 -0.44 -13.66
N ALA A 28 0.09 -0.96 -14.50
CA ALA A 28 0.69 -2.26 -14.25
C ALA A 28 1.83 -2.17 -13.22
N ARG A 29 2.16 -3.28 -12.54
CA ARG A 29 3.39 -3.36 -11.75
C ARG A 29 4.62 -3.07 -12.61
N GLY A 30 5.55 -2.31 -12.04
CA GLY A 30 6.73 -1.78 -12.73
C GLY A 30 6.48 -0.48 -13.47
N GLU A 31 5.25 0.01 -13.52
CA GLU A 31 4.89 1.27 -14.17
C GLU A 31 4.43 2.33 -13.15
N THR A 32 4.36 3.57 -13.62
CA THR A 32 3.83 4.72 -12.88
C THR A 32 2.43 5.05 -13.38
N SER A 33 1.51 5.32 -12.47
CA SER A 33 0.12 5.64 -12.77
C SER A 33 -0.01 6.87 -13.68
N PRO A 34 -1.09 6.99 -14.47
CA PRO A 34 -1.25 8.09 -15.42
C PRO A 34 -1.22 9.50 -14.81
N ASP A 35 -1.56 9.63 -13.53
CA ASP A 35 -1.50 10.88 -12.77
C ASP A 35 -0.10 11.19 -12.21
N GLY A 36 0.88 10.30 -12.42
CA GLY A 36 2.26 10.46 -11.98
C GLY A 36 2.51 10.19 -10.49
N ASN A 37 1.48 9.81 -9.73
CA ASN A 37 1.55 9.78 -8.26
C ASN A 37 2.05 8.45 -7.68
N PHE A 38 1.83 7.33 -8.37
CA PHE A 38 2.12 6.00 -7.82
C PHE A 38 2.87 5.10 -8.80
N THR A 39 4.03 4.60 -8.40
CA THR A 39 4.67 3.45 -9.06
C THR A 39 4.36 2.17 -8.27
N LEU A 40 3.87 1.12 -8.93
CA LEU A 40 3.53 -0.15 -8.28
C LEU A 40 4.69 -1.13 -8.37
N GLU A 41 5.16 -1.66 -7.25
CA GLU A 41 6.26 -2.63 -7.22
C GLU A 41 5.99 -3.72 -6.18
N PHE A 42 6.44 -4.94 -6.48
CA PHE A 42 6.64 -5.95 -5.45
C PHE A 42 8.00 -5.77 -4.79
N VAL A 43 8.05 -5.99 -3.48
CA VAL A 43 9.28 -6.08 -2.72
C VAL A 43 9.32 -7.35 -1.88
N GLU A 44 10.53 -7.72 -1.48
CA GLU A 44 10.73 -8.80 -0.52
C GLU A 44 10.32 -8.37 0.89
N CYS A 45 10.69 -9.13 1.90
CA CYS A 45 10.25 -8.92 3.28
C CYS A 45 10.52 -7.50 3.78
N ILE A 46 9.52 -6.87 4.38
CA ILE A 46 9.61 -5.55 5.03
C ILE A 46 9.57 -5.64 6.57
N ALA A 47 9.90 -6.82 7.10
CA ALA A 47 10.04 -7.12 8.54
C ALA A 47 8.77 -6.91 9.39
N ASP A 48 7.59 -6.96 8.77
CA ASP A 48 6.30 -6.81 9.45
C ASP A 48 5.36 -7.99 9.15
N CYS A 49 5.86 -9.19 9.44
CA CYS A 49 5.18 -10.43 9.09
C CYS A 49 3.87 -10.66 9.86
N GLY A 50 3.68 -10.01 11.01
CA GLY A 50 2.49 -10.14 11.85
C GLY A 50 1.25 -9.44 11.28
N CYS A 51 1.48 -8.38 10.50
CA CYS A 51 0.43 -7.45 10.06
C CYS A 51 0.20 -7.47 8.54
N GLY A 52 0.57 -8.54 7.83
CA GLY A 52 0.37 -8.64 6.37
C GLY A 52 -1.10 -8.58 5.89
N PRO A 53 -1.35 -8.37 4.59
CA PRO A 53 -0.43 -7.83 3.59
C PRO A 53 0.02 -6.42 3.96
N VAL A 54 1.31 -6.13 3.81
CA VAL A 54 1.87 -4.81 4.12
C VAL A 54 2.28 -4.10 2.84
N VAL A 55 1.92 -2.83 2.75
CA VAL A 55 2.23 -1.92 1.64
C VAL A 55 3.02 -0.74 2.16
N HIS A 56 4.21 -0.51 1.61
CA HIS A 56 5.05 0.64 1.94
C HIS A 56 4.85 1.75 0.90
N VAL A 57 4.34 2.90 1.32
CA VAL A 57 4.16 4.10 0.49
C VAL A 57 5.00 5.21 1.10
N ASP A 58 5.96 5.71 0.32
CA ASP A 58 6.99 6.66 0.76
C ASP A 58 7.67 6.31 2.08
N ARG A 59 7.25 6.92 3.19
CA ARG A 59 7.80 6.74 4.55
C ARG A 59 6.84 6.00 5.48
N SER A 60 5.73 5.49 4.96
CA SER A 60 4.61 4.95 5.73
C SER A 60 4.33 3.51 5.39
N MET A 61 4.25 2.70 6.44
CA MET A 61 3.77 1.33 6.35
C MET A 61 2.25 1.33 6.47
N HIS A 62 1.61 0.57 5.59
CA HIS A 62 0.18 0.31 5.63
C HIS A 62 0.00 -1.20 5.78
N GLU A 63 -0.44 -1.58 6.96
CA GLU A 63 -0.67 -2.92 7.45
C GLU A 63 -2.07 -3.41 7.11
N ASN A 64 -2.22 -4.74 6.99
CA ASN A 64 -3.49 -5.43 6.80
C ASN A 64 -4.34 -4.86 5.66
N VAL A 65 -3.69 -4.36 4.60
CA VAL A 65 -4.39 -3.84 3.42
C VAL A 65 -4.91 -5.04 2.63
N LYS A 66 -6.21 -5.29 2.68
CA LYS A 66 -6.80 -6.44 2.03
C LYS A 66 -7.13 -6.15 0.56
N PRO A 67 -7.21 -7.16 -0.30
CA PRO A 67 -7.58 -6.97 -1.71
C PRO A 67 -8.88 -6.19 -1.89
N GLU A 68 -9.91 -6.47 -1.07
CA GLU A 68 -11.19 -5.77 -1.10
C GLU A 68 -11.11 -4.28 -0.75
N ASP A 69 -10.06 -3.87 -0.01
CA ASP A 69 -9.88 -2.49 0.45
C ASP A 69 -9.05 -1.65 -0.55
N ALA A 70 -8.49 -2.25 -1.61
CA ALA A 70 -7.54 -1.61 -2.52
C ALA A 70 -8.06 -0.29 -3.13
N ALA A 71 -9.34 -0.29 -3.55
CA ALA A 71 -9.96 0.91 -4.13
C ALA A 71 -10.08 2.04 -3.09
N ALA A 72 -10.55 1.72 -1.89
CA ALA A 72 -10.67 2.70 -0.80
C ALA A 72 -9.29 3.22 -0.35
N PHE A 73 -8.31 2.31 -0.24
CA PHE A 73 -6.94 2.63 0.11
C PHE A 73 -6.31 3.63 -0.87
N THR A 74 -6.39 3.35 -2.18
CA THR A 74 -5.85 4.25 -3.21
C THR A 74 -6.57 5.59 -3.27
N GLN A 75 -7.89 5.63 -3.04
CA GLN A 75 -8.64 6.87 -2.97
C GLN A 75 -8.20 7.74 -1.77
N GLN A 76 -8.02 7.14 -0.60
CA GLN A 76 -7.54 7.84 0.58
C GLN A 76 -6.13 8.38 0.38
N LEU A 77 -5.23 7.57 -0.19
CA LEU A 77 -3.88 8.03 -0.52
C LEU A 77 -3.91 9.24 -1.46
N LYS A 78 -4.71 9.19 -2.53
CA LYS A 78 -4.86 10.32 -3.47
C LYS A 78 -5.35 11.59 -2.79
N ALA A 79 -6.29 11.47 -1.85
CA ALA A 79 -6.81 12.60 -1.09
C ALA A 79 -5.77 13.22 -0.15
N THR A 80 -4.71 12.49 0.21
CA THR A 80 -3.70 12.92 1.18
C THR A 80 -2.36 13.30 0.54
N LEU A 81 -2.19 13.15 -0.78
CA LEU A 81 -0.93 13.51 -1.47
C LEU A 81 -0.50 14.97 -1.28
N THR A 82 -1.46 15.88 -1.07
CA THR A 82 -1.19 17.30 -0.83
C THR A 82 -1.00 17.65 0.65
N ASP A 83 -1.18 16.68 1.56
CA ASP A 83 -1.03 16.88 2.99
C ASP A 83 0.47 16.85 3.35
N PRO A 84 1.06 17.97 3.82
CA PRO A 84 2.47 18.01 4.19
C PRO A 84 2.79 17.12 5.41
N THR A 85 1.77 16.60 6.09
CA THR A 85 1.89 15.69 7.24
C THR A 85 1.66 14.22 6.88
N TYR A 86 1.48 13.90 5.58
CA TYR A 86 1.37 12.52 5.11
C TYR A 86 2.50 11.67 5.69
N GLY A 87 2.10 10.56 6.29
CA GLY A 87 3.00 9.62 6.93
C GLY A 87 3.52 9.96 8.32
N GLN A 88 3.08 11.09 8.90
CA GLN A 88 3.32 11.42 10.30
C GLN A 88 2.06 11.31 11.15
N LYS A 89 0.90 11.74 10.62
CA LYS A 89 -0.37 11.83 11.39
C LYS A 89 -1.63 11.53 10.58
N THR A 90 -1.54 11.46 9.25
CA THR A 90 -2.73 11.32 8.41
C THR A 90 -3.28 9.89 8.49
N PRO A 91 -4.53 9.69 8.94
CA PRO A 91 -5.12 8.36 9.04
C PRO A 91 -5.50 7.89 7.63
N VAL A 92 -4.71 6.96 7.10
CA VAL A 92 -5.02 6.20 5.88
C VAL A 92 -5.25 4.75 6.33
N LEU A 93 -6.14 4.05 5.63
CA LEU A 93 -6.39 2.63 5.88
C LEU A 93 -5.07 1.85 5.98
N GLY A 94 -4.98 1.05 7.03
CA GLY A 94 -3.80 0.23 7.31
C GLY A 94 -2.62 0.98 7.93
N THR A 95 -2.62 2.31 8.04
CA THR A 95 -1.54 2.99 8.77
C THR A 95 -1.63 2.62 10.25
N PRO A 96 -0.59 1.99 10.85
CA PRO A 96 -0.59 1.72 12.28
C PRO A 96 -0.57 3.05 13.05
N GLU A 97 -1.28 3.10 14.18
CA GLU A 97 -1.08 4.19 15.13
C GLU A 97 0.37 4.10 15.65
N TRP A 98 1.16 5.14 15.40
CA TRP A 98 2.53 5.20 15.92
C TRP A 98 2.50 5.59 17.40
N ASN A 99 2.90 4.67 18.28
CA ASN A 99 2.76 4.80 19.73
C ASN A 99 3.97 5.46 20.43
N GLY A 100 4.98 5.91 19.68
CA GLY A 100 6.30 6.28 20.24
C GLY A 100 7.38 5.26 19.93
#